data_AF-A0A2N9ENW5-F1
#
_entry.id   AF-A0A2N9ENW5-F1
#
_cell.length_a   1.000
_cell.length_b   1.000
_cell.length_c   1.000
_cell.angle_alpha   90.00
_cell.angle_beta   90.00
_cell.angle_gamma   90.00
#
_symmetry.space_group_name_H-M   'P 1'
#
loop_
_entity.id
_entity.type
_entity.pdbx_description
1 polymer ?
#
loop_
_entity_poly.entity_id
_entity_poly.type
_entity_poly.pdbx_seq_one_letter_code
_entity_poly.pdbx_strand_id
1 'polypeptide(L)'
;MTGVLGVTITRSRIETSIPRKHGPAIAGYETALKKFFENVLQAFLKYVDFGVVRCAVIASPGFTKDQFHRHLLLEAERRQLRPIIENKSRIVLVHTTSGYKHSLREVLDAPNVMNLIKDTKAAQEVRALKDFFNMLSNDPDRACYGPKHVEVAHERLAIQTLLLTDDLFRLAL
;
A
#
# COMPACT_ATOMS: atom_id res chain seq x y z
N MET A 1 2.67 12.32 22.80
CA MET A 1 2.32 11.10 22.05
C MET A 1 2.22 11.47 20.58
N THR A 2 3.25 11.19 19.79
CA THR A 2 3.30 11.54 18.37
C THR A 2 2.37 10.61 17.58
N GLY A 3 1.12 11.04 17.40
CA GLY A 3 0.21 10.44 16.44
C GLY A 3 0.78 10.64 15.05
N VAL A 4 1.29 9.56 14.45
CA VAL A 4 1.85 9.60 13.10
C VAL A 4 0.71 9.90 12.13
N LEU A 5 0.87 11.02 11.40
CA LEU A 5 0.04 11.51 10.31
C LEU A 5 -0.08 10.45 9.18
N GLY A 6 -1.09 10.57 8.31
CA GLY A 6 -1.31 9.75 7.11
C GLY A 6 -0.19 9.90 6.07
N VAL A 7 1.03 9.47 6.42
CA VAL A 7 2.22 9.60 5.58
C VAL A 7 2.57 8.25 5.01
N THR A 8 2.57 8.14 3.69
CA THR A 8 3.16 7.00 2.99
C THR A 8 4.67 7.21 2.89
N ILE A 9 5.45 6.48 3.68
CA ILE A 9 6.93 6.58 3.68
C ILE A 9 7.53 5.40 2.93
N THR A 10 8.33 5.67 1.89
CA THR A 10 9.14 4.65 1.23
C THR A 10 10.39 4.37 2.05
N ARG A 11 10.45 3.20 2.72
CA ARG A 11 11.59 2.80 3.56
C ARG A 11 12.76 2.19 2.77
N SER A 12 12.46 1.55 1.65
CA SER A 12 13.45 0.91 0.79
C SER A 12 12.95 0.83 -0.66
N ARG A 13 13.87 0.93 -1.62
CA ARG A 13 13.65 0.65 -3.04
C ARG A 13 14.76 -0.30 -3.48
N ILE A 14 14.38 -1.47 -3.99
CA ILE A 14 15.31 -2.50 -4.45
C ILE A 14 15.07 -2.68 -5.95
N GLU A 15 16.11 -2.44 -6.74
CA GLU A 15 16.09 -2.60 -8.19
C GLU A 15 17.24 -3.50 -8.61
N THR A 16 16.92 -4.53 -9.39
CA THR A 16 17.91 -5.48 -9.90
C THR A 16 17.58 -5.79 -11.35
N SER A 17 18.59 -5.79 -12.22
CA SER A 17 18.43 -6.26 -13.59
C SER A 17 18.30 -7.78 -13.59
N ILE A 18 17.09 -8.29 -13.89
CA ILE A 18 16.82 -9.72 -13.98
C ILE A 18 16.82 -10.10 -15.47
N PRO A 19 17.71 -10.99 -15.93
CA PRO A 19 17.79 -11.38 -17.34
C PRO A 19 16.49 -12.06 -17.79
N ARG A 20 16.13 -11.95 -19.07
CA ARG A 20 14.93 -12.63 -19.57
C ARG A 20 15.12 -14.15 -19.53
N LYS A 21 14.05 -14.87 -19.18
CA LYS A 21 14.05 -16.33 -19.15
C LYS A 21 14.09 -16.89 -20.58
N HIS A 22 15.29 -17.06 -21.15
CA HIS A 22 15.48 -17.61 -22.49
C HIS A 22 16.73 -18.49 -22.61
N GLY A 23 16.58 -19.71 -23.13
CA GLY A 23 17.68 -20.62 -23.47
C GLY A 23 18.66 -20.89 -22.31
N PRO A 24 19.98 -20.93 -22.55
CA PRO A 24 20.97 -21.22 -21.49
C PRO A 24 21.04 -20.16 -20.37
N ALA A 25 20.37 -19.00 -20.51
CA ALA A 25 20.33 -17.95 -19.49
C ALA A 25 19.33 -18.24 -18.35
N ILE A 26 18.61 -19.37 -18.36
CA ILE A 26 17.66 -19.77 -17.30
C ILE A 26 18.35 -19.91 -15.94
N ALA A 27 19.56 -20.48 -15.89
CA ALA A 27 20.32 -20.61 -14.65
C ALA A 27 20.69 -19.23 -14.05
N GLY A 28 21.02 -18.26 -14.92
CA GLY A 28 21.27 -16.88 -14.52
C GLY A 28 20.02 -16.17 -14.00
N TYR A 29 18.86 -16.45 -14.61
CA TYR A 29 17.57 -15.92 -14.17
C TYR A 29 17.21 -16.35 -12.74
N GLU A 30 17.25 -17.65 -12.45
CA GLU A 30 16.88 -18.17 -11.12
C GLU A 30 17.83 -17.64 -10.04
N THR A 31 19.13 -17.57 -10.34
CA THR A 31 20.13 -17.03 -9.42
C THR A 31 19.90 -15.54 -9.14
N ALA A 32 19.61 -14.74 -10.18
CA ALA A 32 19.30 -13.32 -10.02
C ALA A 32 18.02 -13.11 -9.23
N LEU A 33 16.96 -13.89 -9.49
CA LEU A 33 15.69 -13.82 -8.79
C LEU A 33 15.84 -14.17 -7.31
N LYS A 34 16.62 -15.21 -6.99
CA LYS A 34 16.91 -15.60 -5.61
C LYS A 34 17.67 -14.50 -4.86
N LYS A 35 18.66 -13.87 -5.50
CA LYS A 35 19.37 -12.71 -4.92
C LYS A 35 18.44 -11.52 -4.70
N PHE A 36 17.54 -11.25 -5.65
CA PHE A 36 16.53 -10.21 -5.49
C PHE A 36 15.64 -10.49 -4.28
N PHE A 37 15.09 -11.70 -4.13
CA PHE A 37 14.27 -12.05 -2.98
C PHE A 37 15.02 -12.01 -1.65
N GLU A 38 16.30 -12.37 -1.61
CA GLU A 38 17.13 -12.20 -0.40
C GLU A 38 17.25 -10.72 -0.01
N ASN A 39 17.48 -9.83 -0.97
CA ASN A 39 17.53 -8.40 -0.70
C ASN A 39 16.19 -7.87 -0.18
N VAL A 40 15.07 -8.34 -0.74
CA VAL A 40 13.72 -7.97 -0.26
C VAL A 40 13.48 -8.50 1.15
N LEU A 41 13.89 -9.73 1.46
CA LEU A 41 13.80 -10.33 2.79
C LEU A 41 14.57 -9.50 3.82
N GLN A 42 15.81 -9.10 3.50
CA GLN A 42 16.62 -8.27 4.41
C GLN A 42 15.98 -6.90 4.67
N ALA A 43 15.44 -6.26 3.63
CA ALA A 43 14.70 -5.02 3.80
C ALA A 43 13.42 -5.22 4.63
N PHE A 44 12.70 -6.32 4.42
CA PHE A 44 11.51 -6.66 5.18
C PHE A 44 11.83 -6.78 6.67
N LEU A 45 12.87 -7.55 7.03
CA LEU A 45 13.30 -7.72 8.42
C LEU A 45 13.78 -6.43 9.08
N LYS A 46 14.41 -5.53 8.30
CA LYS A 46 14.93 -4.26 8.82
C LYS A 46 13.83 -3.24 9.11
N TYR A 47 12.76 -3.21 8.30
CA TYR A 47 11.78 -2.12 8.33
C TYR A 47 10.39 -2.54 8.81
N VAL A 48 10.07 -3.84 8.82
CA VAL A 48 8.75 -4.35 9.24
C VAL A 48 8.84 -4.83 10.68
N ASP A 49 8.24 -4.06 11.58
CA ASP A 49 8.04 -4.45 12.98
C ASP A 49 6.57 -4.81 13.22
N PHE A 50 6.29 -6.11 13.41
CA PHE A 50 4.95 -6.63 13.68
C PHE A 50 4.37 -6.23 15.05
N GLY A 51 5.19 -5.70 15.96
CA GLY A 51 4.71 -5.04 17.18
C GLY A 51 4.02 -3.71 16.90
N VAL A 52 4.39 -3.04 15.80
CA VAL A 52 3.86 -1.73 15.42
C VAL A 52 2.85 -1.82 14.28
N VAL A 53 3.13 -2.60 13.23
CA VAL A 53 2.27 -2.65 12.04
C VAL A 53 1.13 -3.64 12.21
N ARG A 54 -0.10 -3.30 11.83
CA ARG A 54 -1.25 -4.22 11.93
C ARG A 54 -1.16 -5.42 10.97
N CYS A 55 -0.75 -5.18 9.73
CA CYS A 55 -0.56 -6.20 8.71
C CYS A 55 0.58 -5.81 7.77
N ALA A 56 1.17 -6.80 7.11
CA ALA A 56 2.16 -6.59 6.04
C ALA A 56 1.54 -7.06 4.72
N VAL A 57 1.57 -6.22 3.69
CA VAL A 57 0.98 -6.56 2.39
C VAL A 57 2.10 -6.77 1.37
N ILE A 58 2.03 -7.90 0.65
CA ILE A 58 2.91 -8.24 -0.47
C ILE A 58 2.08 -8.14 -1.75
N ALA A 59 2.46 -7.20 -2.61
CA ALA A 59 1.71 -6.88 -3.81
C ALA A 59 2.58 -7.01 -5.07
N SER A 60 2.04 -7.60 -6.13
CA SER A 60 2.69 -7.66 -7.45
C SER A 60 1.72 -7.97 -8.58
N PRO A 61 2.07 -7.62 -9.83
CA PRO A 61 1.48 -8.26 -11.00
C PRO A 61 1.91 -9.72 -11.11
N GLY A 62 0.97 -10.59 -11.48
CA GLY A 62 1.23 -12.02 -11.67
C GLY A 62 1.62 -12.75 -10.38
N PHE A 63 2.57 -13.68 -10.49
CA PHE A 63 2.89 -14.67 -9.45
C PHE A 63 4.07 -14.30 -8.55
N THR A 64 4.69 -13.13 -8.74
CA THR A 64 5.90 -12.74 -7.99
C THR A 64 5.65 -12.65 -6.48
N LYS A 65 4.48 -12.15 -6.06
CA LYS A 65 4.05 -12.09 -4.67
C LYS A 65 4.01 -13.48 -4.03
N ASP A 66 3.53 -14.49 -4.76
CA ASP A 66 3.38 -15.86 -4.26
C ASP A 66 4.75 -16.54 -4.15
N GLN A 67 5.62 -16.32 -5.15
CA GLN A 67 7.01 -16.78 -5.13
C GLN A 67 7.80 -16.17 -3.98
N PHE A 68 7.71 -14.85 -3.78
CA PHE A 68 8.37 -14.18 -2.68
C PHE A 68 7.81 -14.60 -1.33
N HIS A 69 6.49 -14.71 -1.18
CA HIS A 69 5.86 -15.17 0.05
C HIS A 69 6.33 -16.59 0.43
N ARG A 70 6.40 -17.51 -0.53
CA ARG A 70 6.95 -18.85 -0.29
C ARG A 70 8.41 -18.79 0.14
N HIS A 71 9.22 -17.95 -0.50
CA HIS A 71 10.62 -17.76 -0.12
C HIS A 71 10.76 -17.18 1.29
N LEU A 72 9.95 -16.17 1.64
CA LEU A 72 9.90 -15.53 2.95
C LEU A 72 9.60 -16.54 4.06
N LEU A 73 8.58 -17.40 3.88
CA LEU A 73 8.22 -18.41 4.87
C LEU A 73 9.28 -19.50 5.02
N LEU A 74 9.86 -19.96 3.90
CA LEU A 74 10.91 -20.97 3.92
C LEU A 74 12.17 -20.45 4.63
N GLU A 75 12.58 -19.22 4.33
CA GLU A 75 13.72 -18.59 5.00
C GLU A 75 13.43 -18.26 6.46
N ALA A 76 12.19 -17.93 6.80
CA ALA A 76 11.77 -17.74 8.18
C ALA A 76 11.92 -19.01 9.00
N GLU A 77 11.49 -20.15 8.49
CA GLU A 77 11.66 -21.46 9.16
C GLU A 77 13.14 -21.86 9.22
N ARG A 78 13.88 -21.71 8.12
CA ARG A 78 15.30 -22.06 8.04
C ARG A 78 16.16 -21.26 9.02
N ARG A 79 15.89 -19.96 9.17
CA ARG A 79 16.66 -19.05 10.04
C ARG A 79 16.00 -18.80 11.40
N GLN A 80 14.89 -19.49 11.70
CA GLN A 80 14.12 -19.32 12.95
C GLN A 80 13.70 -17.86 13.21
N LEU A 81 13.21 -17.18 12.17
CA LEU A 81 12.76 -15.78 12.23
C LEU A 81 11.38 -15.69 12.90
N ARG A 82 11.36 -15.70 14.23
CA ARG A 82 10.12 -15.65 15.04
C ARG A 82 9.12 -14.57 14.62
N PRO A 83 9.52 -13.31 14.33
CA PRO A 83 8.57 -12.27 13.96
C PRO A 83 7.73 -12.63 12.73
N ILE A 84 8.29 -13.36 11.76
CA ILE A 84 7.55 -13.79 10.57
C ILE A 84 6.73 -15.05 10.88
N ILE A 85 7.31 -16.01 11.61
CA ILE A 85 6.64 -17.29 11.94
C ILE A 85 5.38 -17.07 12.76
N GLU A 86 5.44 -16.19 13.76
CA GLU A 86 4.32 -15.91 14.67
C GLU A 86 3.24 -15.04 14.01
N ASN A 87 3.60 -14.28 12.98
CA ASN A 87 2.71 -13.31 12.32
C ASN A 87 2.31 -13.71 10.89
N LYS A 88 2.42 -14.99 10.52
CA LYS A 88 2.08 -15.50 9.17
C LYS A 88 0.70 -15.06 8.69
N SER A 89 -0.32 -15.08 9.58
CA SER A 89 -1.70 -14.68 9.27
C SER A 89 -1.88 -13.18 8.99
N ARG A 90 -0.91 -12.35 9.39
CA ARG A 90 -0.92 -10.89 9.18
C ARG A 90 -0.22 -10.49 7.88
N ILE A 91 0.36 -11.45 7.15
CA ILE A 91 0.98 -11.25 5.85
C ILE A 91 -0.06 -11.55 4.77
N VAL A 92 -0.41 -10.54 3.99
CA VAL A 92 -1.50 -10.60 3.00
C VAL A 92 -0.94 -10.46 1.60
N LEU A 93 -1.44 -11.29 0.68
CA LEU A 93 -1.08 -11.23 -0.73
C LEU A 93 -2.14 -10.47 -1.51
N VAL A 94 -1.72 -9.55 -2.37
CA VAL A 94 -2.62 -8.73 -3.18
C VAL A 94 -2.11 -8.63 -4.61
N HIS A 95 -3.03 -8.72 -5.57
CA HIS A 95 -2.71 -8.47 -6.96
C HIS A 95 -2.64 -6.96 -7.23
N THR A 96 -1.64 -6.52 -7.98
CA THR A 96 -1.55 -5.14 -8.50
C THR A 96 -1.16 -5.13 -9.96
N THR A 97 -1.49 -4.06 -10.67
CA THR A 97 -1.12 -3.89 -12.09
C THR A 97 0.37 -3.59 -12.28
N SER A 98 1.03 -2.97 -11.29
CA SER A 98 2.46 -2.67 -11.32
C SER A 98 3.11 -2.75 -9.93
N GLY A 99 4.45 -2.76 -9.88
CA GLY A 99 5.24 -2.71 -8.65
C GLY A 99 5.65 -1.30 -8.20
N TYR A 100 5.09 -0.25 -8.80
CA TYR A 100 5.42 1.15 -8.49
C TYR A 100 4.41 1.78 -7.52
N LYS A 101 4.76 2.97 -6.99
CA LYS A 101 3.98 3.66 -5.94
C LYS A 101 2.53 3.97 -6.34
N HIS A 102 2.24 4.21 -7.61
CA HIS A 102 0.87 4.51 -8.06
C HIS A 102 -0.09 3.33 -7.82
N SER A 103 0.41 2.10 -7.80
CA SER A 103 -0.38 0.90 -7.55
C SER A 103 -0.75 0.70 -6.07
N LEU A 104 -0.21 1.53 -5.16
CA LEU A 104 -0.59 1.46 -3.74
C LEU A 104 -2.08 1.69 -3.53
N ARG A 105 -2.72 2.48 -4.39
CA ARG A 105 -4.16 2.69 -4.34
C ARG A 105 -4.94 1.39 -4.55
N GLU A 106 -4.55 0.58 -5.55
CA GLU A 106 -5.16 -0.73 -5.81
C GLU A 106 -5.00 -1.67 -4.62
N VAL A 107 -3.85 -1.62 -3.94
CA VAL A 107 -3.60 -2.42 -2.73
C VAL A 107 -4.55 -2.04 -1.60
N LEU A 108 -4.72 -0.74 -1.38
CA LEU A 108 -5.59 -0.22 -0.33
C LEU A 108 -7.07 -0.46 -0.66
N ASP A 109 -7.46 -0.47 -1.94
CA ASP A 109 -8.82 -0.75 -2.37
C ASP A 109 -9.19 -2.25 -2.33
N ALA A 110 -8.20 -3.15 -2.19
CA ALA A 110 -8.43 -4.59 -2.17
C ALA A 110 -9.26 -5.02 -0.92
N PRO A 111 -10.34 -5.80 -1.09
CA PRO A 111 -11.28 -6.10 0.00
C PRO A 111 -10.64 -6.88 1.15
N ASN A 112 -9.70 -7.76 0.85
CA ASN A 112 -8.94 -8.50 1.86
C ASN A 112 -8.07 -7.58 2.73
N VAL A 113 -7.48 -6.53 2.15
CA VAL A 113 -6.73 -5.51 2.90
C VAL A 113 -7.68 -4.61 3.65
N MET A 114 -8.72 -4.09 3.00
CA MET A 114 -9.70 -3.18 3.61
C MET A 114 -10.31 -3.73 4.90
N ASN A 115 -10.60 -5.03 4.95
CA ASN A 115 -11.13 -5.66 6.17
C ASN A 115 -10.14 -5.63 7.34
N LEU A 116 -8.84 -5.71 7.06
CA LEU A 116 -7.77 -5.66 8.06
C LEU A 116 -7.42 -4.23 8.48
N ILE A 117 -7.54 -3.27 7.55
CA ILE A 117 -7.18 -1.87 7.78
C ILE A 117 -8.39 -0.96 8.03
N LYS A 118 -9.61 -1.49 8.14
CA LYS A 118 -10.87 -0.72 8.24
C LYS A 118 -10.86 0.38 9.29
N ASP A 119 -10.14 0.18 10.40
CA ASP A 119 -10.04 1.15 11.50
C ASP A 119 -8.75 1.99 11.45
N THR A 120 -8.08 2.05 10.29
CA THR A 120 -6.90 2.91 10.06
C THR A 120 -7.32 4.20 9.36
N LYS A 121 -6.62 5.31 9.67
CA LYS A 121 -6.86 6.62 9.04
C LYS A 121 -6.75 6.54 7.51
N ALA A 122 -5.75 5.85 6.98
CA ALA A 122 -5.56 5.67 5.54
C ALA A 122 -6.78 5.01 4.87
N ALA A 123 -7.39 4.01 5.51
CA ALA A 123 -8.59 3.36 4.97
C ALA A 123 -9.80 4.30 4.95
N GLN A 124 -9.92 5.17 5.95
CA GLN A 124 -10.97 6.19 6.00
C GLN A 124 -10.77 7.26 4.92
N GLU A 125 -9.53 7.72 4.71
CA GLU A 125 -9.16 8.68 3.67
C GLU A 125 -9.46 8.13 2.26
N VAL A 126 -9.05 6.88 1.98
CA VAL A 126 -9.33 6.23 0.69
C VAL A 126 -10.83 6.07 0.46
N ARG A 127 -11.59 5.66 1.49
CA ARG A 127 -13.05 5.55 1.39
C ARG A 127 -13.71 6.89 1.12
N ALA A 128 -13.37 7.93 1.88
CA ALA A 128 -13.94 9.25 1.71
C ALA A 128 -13.68 9.81 0.29
N LEU A 129 -12.48 9.58 -0.24
CA LEU A 129 -12.14 9.97 -1.61
C LEU A 129 -12.91 9.16 -2.66
N LYS A 130 -13.11 7.85 -2.43
CA LYS A 130 -13.92 6.98 -3.30
C LYS A 130 -15.38 7.43 -3.33
N ASP A 131 -15.95 7.76 -2.17
CA ASP A 131 -17.33 8.22 -2.05
C ASP A 131 -17.53 9.56 -2.80
N PHE A 132 -16.55 10.47 -2.74
CA PHE A 132 -16.55 11.69 -3.53
C PHE A 132 -16.55 11.42 -5.04
N PHE A 133 -15.66 10.56 -5.55
CA PHE A 133 -15.61 10.23 -6.98
C PHE A 133 -16.87 9.50 -7.47
N ASN A 134 -17.45 8.65 -6.62
CA ASN A 134 -18.72 8.00 -6.91
C ASN A 134 -19.86 9.01 -7.01
N MET A 135 -19.91 10.00 -6.10
CA MET A 135 -20.89 11.07 -6.16
C MET A 135 -20.72 11.93 -7.42
N LEU A 136 -19.49 12.32 -7.74
CA LEU A 136 -19.19 13.10 -8.95
C LEU A 136 -19.61 12.38 -10.24
N SER A 137 -19.54 11.04 -10.25
CA SER A 137 -19.88 10.24 -11.43
C SER A 137 -21.38 9.98 -11.57
N ASN A 138 -22.10 9.82 -10.46
CA ASN A 138 -23.54 9.48 -10.47
C ASN A 138 -24.46 10.70 -10.32
N ASP A 139 -24.00 11.74 -9.63
CA ASP A 139 -24.76 12.94 -9.27
C ASP A 139 -23.81 14.15 -9.15
N PRO A 140 -23.31 14.67 -10.30
CA PRO A 140 -22.25 15.68 -10.34
C PRO A 140 -22.65 17.00 -9.66
N ASP A 141 -23.95 17.33 -9.62
CA ASP A 141 -24.45 18.57 -9.02
C ASP A 141 -24.31 18.58 -7.48
N ARG A 142 -24.07 17.42 -6.87
CA ARG A 142 -23.88 17.27 -5.41
C ARG A 142 -22.42 17.21 -4.97
N ALA A 143 -21.49 16.96 -5.88
CA ALA A 143 -20.07 16.91 -5.59
C ALA A 143 -19.38 18.18 -6.13
N CYS A 144 -18.91 19.05 -5.24
CA CYS A 144 -18.19 20.25 -5.63
C CYS A 144 -16.71 20.19 -5.23
N TYR A 145 -15.87 20.83 -6.03
CA TYR A 145 -14.46 21.04 -5.74
C TYR A 145 -14.03 22.46 -6.16
N GLY A 146 -13.04 23.01 -5.45
CA GLY A 146 -12.54 24.37 -5.63
C GLY A 146 -13.12 25.37 -4.59
N PRO A 147 -12.33 26.36 -4.11
CA PRO A 147 -12.73 27.23 -3.00
C PRO A 147 -14.08 27.92 -3.19
N LYS A 148 -14.32 28.54 -4.36
CA LYS A 148 -15.57 29.26 -4.63
C LYS A 148 -16.81 28.37 -4.59
N HIS A 149 -16.73 27.15 -5.12
CA HIS A 149 -17.88 26.24 -5.09
C HIS A 149 -18.16 25.74 -3.67
N VAL A 150 -17.09 25.51 -2.89
CA VAL A 150 -17.20 25.11 -1.48
C VAL A 150 -17.77 26.24 -0.62
N GLU A 151 -17.38 27.50 -0.87
CA GLU A 151 -17.96 28.69 -0.20
C GLU A 151 -19.46 28.80 -0.46
N VAL A 152 -19.90 28.69 -1.71
CA VAL A 152 -21.33 28.72 -2.07
C VAL A 152 -22.09 27.54 -1.43
N ALA A 153 -21.49 26.35 -1.39
CA ALA A 153 -22.08 25.20 -0.71
C ALA A 153 -22.19 25.42 0.82
N HIS A 154 -21.22 26.12 1.41
CA HIS A 154 -21.23 26.51 2.82
C HIS A 154 -22.35 27.51 3.12
N GLU A 155 -22.49 28.58 2.31
CA GLU A 155 -23.56 29.57 2.43
C GLU A 155 -24.96 28.95 2.35
N ARG A 156 -25.09 27.89 1.54
CA ARG A 156 -26.35 27.13 1.38
C ARG A 156 -26.55 26.03 2.41
N LEU A 157 -25.64 25.87 3.38
CA LEU A 157 -25.65 24.79 4.38
C LEU A 157 -25.73 23.38 3.75
N ALA A 158 -25.14 23.21 2.57
CA ALA A 158 -25.24 22.00 1.75
C ALA A 158 -23.99 21.10 1.85
N ILE A 159 -23.21 21.23 2.93
CA ILE A 159 -21.97 20.44 3.13
C ILE A 159 -22.23 19.33 4.14
N GLN A 160 -22.19 18.08 3.67
CA GLN A 160 -22.20 16.89 4.53
C GLN A 160 -20.79 16.48 4.96
N THR A 161 -19.86 16.44 4.00
CA THR A 161 -18.48 15.99 4.20
C THR A 161 -17.54 16.97 3.52
N LEU A 162 -16.58 17.51 4.28
CA LEU A 162 -15.57 18.43 3.78
C LEU A 162 -14.21 17.73 3.75
N LEU A 163 -13.60 17.63 2.57
CA LEU A 163 -12.26 17.06 2.39
C LEU A 163 -11.24 18.19 2.30
N LEU A 164 -10.27 18.18 3.20
CA LEU A 164 -9.20 19.18 3.27
C LEU A 164 -7.86 18.47 3.38
N THR A 165 -6.85 19.03 2.71
CA THR A 165 -5.47 18.54 2.80
C THR A 165 -4.71 19.39 3.81
N ASP A 166 -4.03 18.77 4.78
CA ASP A 166 -3.28 19.48 5.83
C ASP A 166 -2.21 20.44 5.29
N ASP A 167 -1.65 20.18 4.10
CA ASP A 167 -0.65 21.04 3.46
C ASP A 167 -1.18 22.46 3.18
N LEU A 168 -2.49 22.61 2.94
CA LEU A 168 -3.11 23.92 2.70
C LEU A 168 -3.10 24.82 3.95
N PHE A 169 -3.09 24.25 5.16
CA PHE A 169 -3.09 25.00 6.41
C PHE A 169 -1.69 25.35 6.92
N ARG A 170 -0.63 24.68 6.42
CA ARG A 170 0.75 25.00 6.78
C ARG A 170 1.33 26.22 6.06
N LEU A 171 0.68 26.68 5.00
CA LEU A 171 1.07 27.87 4.23
C LEU A 171 0.32 29.14 4.64
N ALA A 172 -0.72 29.00 5.47
CA ALA A 172 -1.61 30.09 5.87
C ALA A 172 -1.45 30.52 7.35
N LEU A 173 -0.50 29.91 8.07
CA LEU A 173 -0.07 30.24 9.43
C LEU A 173 1.45 30.45 9.42
#